data_AF-D3CUL7-F1
#
_entry.id   AF-D3CUL7-F1
#
_cell.length_a   1.000
_cell.length_b   1.000
_cell.length_c   1.000
_cell.angle_alpha   90.00
_cell.angle_beta   90.00
_cell.angle_gamma   90.00
#
_symmetry.space_group_name_H-M   'P 1'
#
loop_
_entity.id
_entity.type
_entity.pdbx_description
1 polymer ?
#
loop_
_entity_poly.entity_id
_entity_poly.type
_entity_poly.pdbx_seq_one_letter_code
_entity_poly.pdbx_strand_id
1 'polypeptide(L)'
;MSARAVPFYCPYCGEEELVPEPAPGGTGEGHGHWACRACRRAFRLSLTALVAATPDHSSPDQTSRDVAVGTTARTPGSANGTAAAPSDVEETN
;
A
#
# COMPACT_ATOMS: atom_id res chain seq x y z
N MET A 1 -13.15 -12.57 28.19
CA MET A 1 -12.27 -13.40 27.34
C MET A 1 -11.23 -12.47 26.72
N SER A 2 -9.95 -12.55 27.10
CA SER A 2 -8.89 -11.82 26.40
C SER A 2 -8.17 -12.82 25.51
N ALA A 3 -8.55 -12.88 24.22
CA ALA A 3 -7.78 -13.65 23.26
C ALA A 3 -6.35 -13.08 23.21
N ARG A 4 -5.33 -13.94 23.22
CA ARG A 4 -3.95 -13.51 22.99
C ARG A 4 -3.86 -12.99 21.56
N ALA A 5 -3.28 -11.81 21.36
CA ALA A 5 -3.07 -11.26 20.02
C ALA A 5 -2.16 -12.22 19.23
N VAL A 6 -2.69 -12.75 18.14
CA VAL A 6 -2.00 -13.63 17.20
C VAL A 6 -1.47 -12.77 16.06
N PRO A 7 -0.21 -12.94 15.62
CA PRO A 7 0.23 -12.35 14.36
C PRO A 7 -0.65 -12.87 13.22
N PHE A 8 -1.36 -11.97 12.51
CA PHE A 8 -2.31 -12.37 11.48
C PHE A 8 -1.66 -12.62 10.12
N TYR A 9 -0.54 -11.95 9.80
CA TYR A 9 0.06 -11.96 8.46
C TYR A 9 1.46 -12.55 8.43
N CYS A 10 1.74 -13.40 7.44
CA CYS A 10 3.09 -13.91 7.18
C CYS A 10 4.03 -12.75 6.76
N PRO A 11 5.19 -12.56 7.42
CA PRO A 11 6.11 -11.46 7.10
C PRO A 11 6.81 -11.61 5.74
N TYR A 12 6.66 -12.76 5.07
CA TYR A 12 7.30 -13.04 3.79
C TYR A 12 6.36 -12.93 2.58
N CYS A 13 5.11 -13.36 2.71
CA CYS A 13 4.17 -13.36 1.59
C CYS A 13 2.91 -12.50 1.83
N GLY A 14 2.70 -12.01 3.05
CA GLY A 14 1.53 -11.19 3.37
C GLY A 14 0.22 -11.95 3.52
N GLU A 15 0.22 -13.27 3.40
CA GLU A 15 -0.98 -14.10 3.55
C GLU A 15 -1.37 -14.32 5.02
N GLU A 16 -2.67 -14.54 5.25
CA GLU A 16 -3.28 -14.72 6.58
C GLU A 16 -3.21 -16.16 7.11
N GLU A 17 -2.48 -17.02 6.41
CA GLU A 17 -2.38 -18.45 6.70
C GLU A 17 -1.26 -18.77 7.70
N LEU A 18 -1.00 -17.86 8.63
CA LEU A 18 0.04 -17.94 9.65
C LEU A 18 -0.47 -18.66 10.90
N VAL A 19 0.03 -19.86 11.19
CA VAL A 19 -0.48 -20.71 12.27
C VAL A 19 0.60 -21.15 13.25
N PRO A 20 0.29 -21.30 14.55
CA PRO A 20 1.22 -21.85 15.53
C PRO A 20 1.43 -23.34 15.29
N GLU A 21 2.66 -23.81 15.52
CA GLU A 21 3.06 -25.22 15.38
C GLU A 21 3.57 -25.77 16.70
N PRO A 22 3.42 -27.08 16.97
CA PRO A 22 4.00 -27.71 18.15
C PRO A 22 5.53 -27.67 18.11
N ALA A 23 6.16 -27.54 19.29
CA ALA A 23 7.62 -27.57 19.39
C ALA A 23 8.15 -28.98 19.03
N PRO A 24 9.27 -29.07 18.29
CA PRO A 24 9.91 -30.35 18.00
C PRO A 24 10.37 -31.01 19.32
N GLY A 25 9.89 -32.23 19.60
CA GLY A 25 10.24 -32.98 20.81
C GLY A 25 9.13 -33.05 21.88
N GLY A 26 7.99 -32.39 21.69
CA GLY A 26 6.75 -32.70 22.42
C GLY A 26 6.68 -32.39 23.92
N THR A 27 7.74 -31.85 24.54
CA THR A 27 7.78 -31.54 25.97
C THR A 27 7.81 -30.02 26.21
N GLY A 28 6.65 -29.38 26.04
CA GLY A 28 6.44 -27.99 26.41
C GLY A 28 5.36 -27.32 25.57
N GLU A 29 4.63 -26.38 26.18
CA GLU A 29 3.76 -25.45 25.48
C GLU A 29 4.59 -24.78 24.36
N GLY A 30 4.20 -24.97 23.11
CA GLY A 30 4.99 -24.66 21.90
C GLY A 30 5.20 -23.16 21.72
N HIS A 31 6.02 -22.55 22.58
CA HIS A 31 6.20 -21.12 22.64
C HIS A 31 7.07 -20.66 21.46
N GLY A 32 6.42 -20.14 20.44
CA GLY A 32 7.06 -19.41 19.36
C GLY A 32 7.30 -20.21 18.08
N HIS A 33 6.88 -21.47 17.96
CA HIS A 33 6.95 -22.17 16.67
C HIS A 33 5.72 -21.84 15.83
N TRP A 34 5.93 -21.45 14.56
CA TRP A 34 4.87 -21.08 13.64
C TRP A 34 5.22 -21.49 12.22
N ALA A 35 4.19 -21.67 11.39
CA ALA A 35 4.33 -21.92 9.95
C ALA A 35 3.27 -21.15 9.15
N CYS A 36 3.63 -20.74 7.93
CA CYS A 36 2.68 -20.22 6.95
C CYS A 36 2.31 -21.33 5.95
N ARG A 37 1.01 -21.59 5.75
CA ARG A 37 0.55 -22.65 4.83
C ARG A 37 0.71 -22.25 3.35
N ALA A 38 0.46 -21.00 2.98
CA ALA A 38 0.64 -20.50 1.61
C ALA A 38 2.08 -20.64 1.10
N CYS A 39 3.05 -20.07 1.81
CA CYS A 39 4.45 -20.03 1.35
C CYS A 39 5.34 -21.13 1.96
N ARG A 40 4.78 -22.00 2.81
CA ARG A 40 5.45 -23.17 3.45
C ARG A 40 6.72 -22.85 4.24
N ARG A 41 6.82 -21.65 4.81
CA ARG A 41 7.94 -21.25 5.68
C ARG A 41 7.59 -21.46 7.14
N ALA A 42 8.57 -21.87 7.95
CA ALA A 42 8.45 -22.01 9.40
C ALA A 42 9.42 -21.05 10.11
N PHE A 43 9.03 -20.57 11.30
CA PHE A 43 9.80 -19.59 12.07
C PHE A 43 9.68 -19.87 13.57
N ARG A 44 10.65 -19.31 14.31
CA ARG A 44 10.66 -19.29 15.77
C ARG A 44 10.60 -17.84 16.26
N LEU A 45 9.51 -17.47 16.94
CA LEU A 45 9.30 -16.16 17.53
C LEU A 45 9.75 -16.16 19.00
N SER A 46 10.21 -15.02 19.48
CA SER A 46 10.56 -14.81 20.90
C SER A 46 10.19 -13.38 21.29
N LEU A 47 9.51 -13.22 22.42
CA LEU A 47 9.28 -11.91 23.01
C LEU A 47 10.58 -11.43 23.65
N THR A 48 11.17 -10.36 23.12
CA THR A 48 12.44 -9.81 23.64
C THR A 48 12.19 -8.78 24.74
N ALA A 49 11.26 -7.83 24.52
CA ALA A 49 10.90 -6.79 25.47
C ALA A 49 9.55 -6.15 25.08
N LEU A 50 8.94 -5.40 26.00
CA LEU A 50 7.89 -4.44 25.69
C LEU A 50 8.54 -3.09 25.37
N VAL A 51 8.38 -2.60 24.15
CA VAL A 51 8.88 -1.27 23.76
C VAL A 51 7.89 -0.19 24.20
N ALA A 52 8.40 0.93 24.72
CA ALA A 52 7.57 2.09 25.01
C ALA A 52 6.99 2.64 23.70
N ALA A 53 5.75 3.14 23.74
CA ALA A 53 5.14 3.80 22.58
C ALA A 53 6.00 4.98 22.15
N THR A 54 6.46 4.98 20.90
CA THR A 54 7.10 6.16 20.32
C THR A 54 6.05 7.26 20.17
N PRO A 55 6.31 8.50 20.63
CA PRO A 55 5.42 9.61 20.33
C PRO A 55 5.24 9.72 18.82
N ASP A 56 4.00 9.92 18.40
CA ASP A 56 3.58 10.06 17.02
C ASP A 56 4.42 11.12 16.31
N HIS A 57 5.19 10.71 15.29
CA HIS A 57 5.73 11.66 14.32
C HIS A 57 4.62 12.03 13.33
N SER A 58 3.57 12.66 13.86
CA SER A 58 2.59 13.39 13.07
C SER A 58 3.31 14.60 12.49
N SER A 59 3.93 14.48 11.31
CA SER A 59 4.31 15.65 10.52
C SER A 59 3.03 16.28 9.98
N PRO A 60 2.58 17.46 10.46
CA PRO A 60 1.47 18.16 9.87
C PRO A 60 2.04 19.11 8.82
N ASP A 61 2.54 18.58 7.70
CA ASP A 61 2.78 19.42 6.52
C ASP A 61 2.76 18.59 5.23
N GLN A 62 1.57 18.14 4.87
CA GLN A 62 1.27 17.81 3.48
C GLN A 62 -0.01 18.54 3.09
N THR A 63 -0.02 19.86 3.28
CA THR A 63 -0.96 20.73 2.55
C THR A 63 -0.49 20.79 1.09
N SER A 64 -0.74 19.69 0.37
CA SER A 64 -0.65 19.68 -1.08
C SER A 64 -1.77 20.56 -1.63
N ARG A 65 -1.35 21.72 -2.14
CA ARG A 65 -1.81 22.38 -3.37
C ARG A 65 -3.09 21.79 -3.95
N ASP A 66 -4.20 22.53 -3.86
CA ASP A 66 -5.18 22.71 -4.94
C ASP A 66 -6.26 23.71 -4.50
N VAL A 67 -6.00 25.00 -4.72
CA VAL A 67 -7.07 26.00 -4.83
C VAL A 67 -7.10 26.46 -6.28
N ALA A 68 -7.87 25.71 -7.08
CA ALA A 68 -8.36 26.18 -8.36
C ALA A 68 -9.38 27.30 -8.11
N VAL A 69 -8.93 28.56 -8.12
CA VAL A 69 -9.83 29.71 -8.31
C VAL A 69 -10.06 29.86 -9.80
N GLY A 70 -11.24 29.47 -10.24
CA GLY A 70 -11.77 29.87 -11.54
C GLY A 70 -11.93 31.38 -11.58
N THR A 71 -11.27 32.04 -12.53
CA THR A 71 -11.65 33.38 -12.99
C THR A 71 -12.19 33.27 -14.40
N THR A 72 -13.43 33.72 -14.53
CA THR A 72 -14.31 33.76 -15.68
C THR A 72 -13.72 34.40 -16.94
N ALA A 73 -14.21 33.91 -18.07
CA ALA A 73 -13.93 34.34 -19.44
C ALA A 73 -13.98 35.85 -19.72
N ARG A 74 -13.12 36.31 -20.64
CA ARG A 74 -13.33 37.54 -21.42
C ARG A 74 -12.71 37.41 -22.81
N THR A 75 -13.53 37.12 -23.82
CA THR A 75 -13.22 37.36 -25.25
C THR A 75 -13.40 38.86 -25.53
N PRO A 76 -12.47 39.52 -26.24
CA PRO A 76 -12.83 39.96 -27.59
C PRO A 76 -11.64 39.91 -28.57
N GLY A 77 -11.90 39.62 -29.84
CA GLY A 77 -10.87 39.73 -30.87
C GLY A 77 -11.20 39.02 -32.16
N SER A 78 -12.19 39.54 -32.88
CA SER A 78 -12.45 39.21 -34.27
C SER A 78 -11.29 39.67 -35.14
N ALA A 79 -10.70 38.77 -35.93
CA ALA A 79 -10.02 39.10 -37.17
C ALA A 79 -10.23 37.94 -38.16
N ASN A 80 -10.94 38.27 -39.23
CA ASN A 80 -11.17 37.43 -40.40
C ASN A 80 -9.85 36.97 -41.03
N GLY A 81 -9.78 35.69 -41.41
CA GLY A 81 -8.76 35.12 -42.28
C GLY A 81 -9.37 34.00 -43.11
N THR A 82 -9.69 34.29 -44.36
CA THR A 82 -10.31 33.43 -45.36
C THR A 82 -9.31 32.46 -46.00
N ALA A 83 -9.82 31.28 -46.39
CA ALA A 83 -9.30 30.27 -47.36
C ALA A 83 -8.14 29.35 -46.88
N ALA A 84 -8.09 28.05 -47.20
CA ALA A 84 -8.69 27.27 -48.28
C ALA A 84 -8.91 25.78 -47.88
N ALA A 85 -9.67 25.05 -48.71
CA ALA A 85 -10.10 23.65 -48.57
C ALA A 85 -8.97 22.61 -48.92
N PRO A 86 -9.20 21.28 -48.77
CA PRO A 86 -8.19 20.25 -48.50
C PRO A 86 -7.58 19.61 -49.77
N SER A 87 -6.49 18.86 -49.60
CA SER A 87 -6.02 17.89 -50.58
C SER A 87 -5.61 16.59 -49.88
N ASP A 88 -6.34 15.53 -50.21
CA ASP A 88 -5.97 14.12 -50.04
C ASP A 88 -4.58 13.85 -50.59
N VAL A 89 -3.75 13.09 -49.86
CA VAL A 89 -2.92 12.03 -50.48
C VAL A 89 -2.72 10.89 -49.48
N GLU A 90 -3.31 9.75 -49.84
CA GLU A 90 -2.99 8.38 -49.45
C GLU A 90 -1.55 8.02 -49.84
N GLU A 91 -0.73 7.42 -48.97
CA GLU A 91 0.20 6.35 -49.39
C GLU A 91 0.74 5.53 -48.20
N THR A 92 0.58 4.22 -48.35
CA THR A 92 1.05 3.13 -47.50
C THR A 92 2.57 2.98 -47.54
N ASN A 93 3.18 2.61 -46.41
CA ASN A 93 4.29 1.65 -46.39
C ASN A 93 4.28 0.88 -45.07
#